data_AF-A0AAT9L9M2-F1
#
_entry.id   AF-A0AAT9L9M2-F1
#
_cell.length_a   1.000
_cell.length_b   1.000
_cell.length_c   1.000
_cell.angle_alpha   90.00
_cell.angle_beta   90.00
_cell.angle_gamma   90.00
#
_symmetry.space_group_name_H-M   'P 1'
#
loop_
_entity.id
_entity.type
_entity.pdbx_description
1 polymer ?
#
loop_
_entity_poly.entity_id
_entity_poly.type
_entity_poly.pdbx_seq_one_letter_code
_entity_poly.pdbx_strand_id
1 'polypeptide(L)'
;MEFVRIGDKVISRQKLEDAIDEILSLRSKGLSQAEVAQKTGVDRTFISRLEGLGELRKGGSIALVGFPLSNCDEIRKVAAEEGVDFTLVMTDEERWAFVRERSGADLLNDLMRLIATVRKYEKVILIGSDKRLEIMKGLLDKGTEVSTIVIGRSPMTGDVYLNPQSLREVIREMRG
;
A
#
# COMPACT_ATOMS: atom_id res chain seq x y z
N MET A 1 -28.50 -14.14 -25.77
CA MET A 1 -27.26 -13.83 -26.51
C MET A 1 -27.34 -12.39 -26.97
N GLU A 2 -26.49 -11.52 -26.42
CA GLU A 2 -26.40 -10.12 -26.83
C GLU A 2 -25.35 -9.99 -27.95
N PHE A 3 -25.71 -9.31 -29.03
CA PHE A 3 -24.84 -9.10 -30.19
C PHE A 3 -24.56 -7.62 -30.38
N VAL A 4 -23.32 -7.29 -30.74
CA VAL A 4 -22.87 -5.93 -31.02
C VAL A 4 -22.38 -5.87 -32.46
N ARG A 5 -22.87 -4.90 -33.24
CA ARG A 5 -22.42 -4.68 -34.62
C ARG A 5 -21.35 -3.59 -34.63
N ILE A 6 -20.17 -3.91 -35.17
CA ILE A 6 -19.05 -2.98 -35.31
C ILE A 6 -18.61 -2.99 -36.77
N GLY A 7 -19.04 -1.98 -37.53
CA GLY A 7 -18.91 -1.95 -38.98
C GLY A 7 -19.58 -3.18 -39.61
N ASP A 8 -18.78 -3.97 -40.31
CA ASP A 8 -19.23 -5.20 -40.97
C ASP A 8 -19.21 -6.43 -40.06
N LYS A 9 -18.71 -6.31 -38.82
CA LYS A 9 -18.62 -7.43 -37.88
C LYS A 9 -19.84 -7.52 -36.98
N VAL A 10 -20.33 -8.74 -36.77
CA VAL A 10 -21.31 -9.07 -35.71
C VAL A 10 -20.58 -9.83 -34.62
N ILE A 11 -20.50 -9.23 -33.44
CA ILE A 11 -19.77 -9.75 -32.29
C ILE A 11 -20.76 -10.31 -31.28
N SER A 12 -20.49 -11.52 -30.77
CA SER A 12 -21.25 -12.08 -29.66
C SER A 12 -20.61 -11.64 -28.35
N ARG A 13 -21.37 -10.91 -27.53
CA ARG A 13 -20.88 -10.45 -26.22
C ARG A 13 -20.59 -11.63 -25.29
N GLN A 14 -21.48 -12.62 -25.28
CA GLN A 14 -21.29 -13.84 -24.49
C GLN A 14 -19.96 -14.53 -24.80
N LYS A 15 -19.60 -14.69 -26.08
CA LYS A 15 -18.33 -15.32 -26.45
C LYS A 15 -17.10 -14.52 -26.01
N LEU A 16 -17.22 -13.19 -25.94
CA LEU A 16 -16.13 -12.35 -25.41
C LEU A 16 -16.00 -12.52 -23.90
N GLU A 17 -17.11 -12.53 -23.17
CA GLU A 17 -17.15 -12.76 -21.73
C GLU A 17 -16.56 -14.13 -21.37
N ASP A 18 -17.00 -15.20 -22.05
CA ASP A 18 -16.48 -16.55 -21.85
C ASP A 18 -14.96 -16.63 -22.10
N ALA A 19 -14.45 -15.93 -23.12
CA ALA A 19 -13.02 -15.89 -23.44
C ALA A 19 -12.21 -15.08 -22.42
N ILE A 20 -12.76 -13.97 -21.91
CA ILE A 20 -12.17 -13.17 -20.84
C ILE A 20 -12.08 -14.01 -19.56
N ASP A 21 -13.16 -14.70 -19.21
CA ASP A 21 -13.23 -15.58 -18.03
C ASP A 21 -12.22 -16.72 -18.13
N GLU A 22 -12.04 -17.31 -19.31
CA GLU A 22 -11.01 -18.34 -19.54
C GLU A 22 -9.59 -17.78 -19.34
N ILE A 23 -9.28 -16.61 -19.90
CA ILE A 23 -7.99 -15.94 -19.73
C ILE A 23 -7.72 -15.68 -18.24
N LEU A 24 -8.68 -15.08 -17.53
CA LEU A 24 -8.54 -14.75 -16.11
C LEU A 24 -8.46 -16.02 -15.24
N SER A 25 -9.19 -17.08 -15.59
CA SER A 25 -9.14 -18.39 -14.93
C SER A 25 -7.78 -19.07 -15.07
N LEU A 26 -7.14 -18.98 -16.24
CA LEU A 26 -5.78 -19.51 -16.44
C LEU A 26 -4.73 -18.66 -15.73
N ARG A 27 -4.87 -17.33 -15.75
CA ARG A 27 -3.98 -16.41 -15.04
C ARG A 27 -4.07 -16.58 -13.52
N SER A 28 -5.26 -16.79 -12.97
CA SER A 28 -5.45 -17.05 -11.54
C SER A 28 -4.89 -18.40 -11.08
N LYS A 29 -4.76 -19.37 -12.00
CA LYS A 29 -4.07 -20.66 -11.77
C LYS A 29 -2.53 -20.55 -11.83
N GLY A 30 -1.98 -19.33 -11.97
CA GLY A 30 -0.55 -19.06 -11.88
C GLY A 30 0.23 -19.16 -13.19
N LEU A 31 -0.45 -19.40 -14.32
CA LEU A 31 0.20 -19.39 -15.64
C LEU A 31 0.64 -17.98 -15.98
N SER A 32 1.84 -17.82 -16.53
CA SER A 32 2.33 -16.53 -17.03
C SER A 32 1.49 -16.02 -18.20
N GLN A 33 1.53 -14.71 -18.45
CA GLN A 33 0.81 -14.11 -19.59
C GLN A 33 1.23 -14.73 -20.94
N ALA A 34 2.50 -15.18 -21.06
CA ALA A 34 3.00 -15.81 -22.28
C ALA A 34 2.41 -17.21 -22.49
N GLU A 35 2.28 -18.01 -21.41
CA GLU A 35 1.66 -19.33 -21.46
C GLU A 35 0.16 -19.25 -21.76
N VAL A 36 -0.52 -18.27 -21.15
CA VAL A 36 -1.95 -18.07 -21.43
C VAL A 36 -2.15 -17.62 -22.88
N ALA A 37 -1.34 -16.68 -23.39
CA ALA A 37 -1.37 -16.25 -24.78
C ALA A 37 -1.25 -17.43 -25.76
N GLN A 38 -0.31 -18.33 -25.50
CA GLN A 38 -0.13 -19.54 -26.32
C GLN A 38 -1.36 -20.46 -26.27
N LYS A 39 -2.01 -20.61 -25.12
CA LYS A 39 -3.16 -21.52 -24.93
C LYS A 39 -4.47 -20.98 -25.51
N THR A 40 -4.72 -19.69 -25.35
CA THR A 40 -5.99 -19.06 -25.77
C THR A 40 -5.89 -18.40 -27.15
N GLY A 41 -4.69 -18.36 -27.75
CA GLY A 41 -4.46 -17.83 -29.10
C GLY A 41 -4.60 -16.31 -29.19
N VAL A 42 -4.56 -15.60 -28.07
CA VAL A 42 -4.52 -14.12 -28.02
C VAL A 42 -3.11 -13.64 -27.73
N ASP A 43 -2.81 -12.38 -28.07
CA ASP A 43 -1.51 -11.80 -27.78
C ASP A 43 -1.28 -11.61 -26.27
N ARG A 44 -0.04 -11.82 -25.82
CA ARG A 44 0.38 -11.52 -24.44
C ARG A 44 0.03 -10.09 -24.03
N THR A 45 0.23 -9.14 -24.96
CA THR A 45 -0.05 -7.72 -24.74
C THR A 45 -1.54 -7.45 -24.57
N PHE A 46 -2.41 -8.21 -25.23
CA PHE A 46 -3.87 -8.14 -25.01
C PHE A 46 -4.23 -8.60 -23.60
N ILE A 47 -3.69 -9.73 -23.14
CA ILE A 47 -3.92 -10.23 -21.78
C ILE A 47 -3.46 -9.21 -20.73
N SER A 48 -2.26 -8.64 -20.91
CA SER A 48 -1.76 -7.60 -20.00
C SER A 48 -2.65 -6.36 -19.96
N ARG A 49 -3.24 -5.97 -21.09
CA ARG A 49 -4.16 -4.82 -21.16
C ARG A 49 -5.52 -5.16 -20.55
N LEU A 50 -6.01 -6.38 -20.76
CA LEU A 50 -7.24 -6.89 -20.16
C LEU A 50 -7.16 -6.88 -18.63
N GLU A 51 -6.05 -7.37 -18.07
CA GLU A 51 -5.79 -7.29 -16.62
C GLU A 51 -5.81 -5.82 -16.14
N GLY A 52 -5.17 -4.92 -16.89
CA GLY A 52 -5.19 -3.48 -16.61
C GLY A 52 -6.57 -2.81 -16.71
N LEU A 53 -7.45 -3.28 -17.60
CA LEU A 53 -8.83 -2.77 -17.73
C LEU A 53 -9.68 -3.12 -16.50
N GLY A 54 -9.37 -4.23 -15.82
CA GLY A 54 -10.02 -4.66 -14.57
C GLY A 54 -9.21 -4.34 -13.31
N GLU A 55 -8.08 -3.65 -13.43
CA GLU A 55 -7.16 -3.37 -12.32
C GLU A 55 -7.70 -2.20 -11.48
N LEU A 56 -8.23 -2.50 -10.29
CA LEU A 56 -8.66 -1.46 -9.34
C LEU A 56 -7.47 -0.84 -8.57
N ARG A 57 -6.38 -1.58 -8.38
CA ARG A 57 -5.08 -1.05 -7.91
C ARG A 57 -3.95 -2.09 -8.11
N LYS A 58 -2.75 -1.63 -8.49
CA LYS A 58 -1.51 -2.41 -8.42
C LYS A 58 -0.74 -2.06 -7.15
N GLY A 59 -0.35 -3.06 -6.35
CA GLY A 59 0.55 -2.89 -5.20
C GLY A 59 -0.05 -2.37 -3.88
N GLY A 60 -1.38 -2.19 -3.79
CA GLY A 60 -2.10 -1.86 -2.56
C GLY A 60 -1.84 -0.45 -1.99
N SER A 61 -2.71 0.01 -1.08
CA SER A 61 -2.63 1.34 -0.45
C SER A 61 -1.63 1.34 0.71
N ILE A 62 -0.67 2.27 0.69
CA ILE A 62 0.46 2.32 1.63
C ILE A 62 0.34 3.54 2.55
N ALA A 63 0.36 3.29 3.85
CA ALA A 63 0.59 4.32 4.86
C ALA A 63 1.99 4.19 5.47
N LEU A 64 2.59 5.32 5.83
CA LEU A 64 3.86 5.42 6.57
C LEU A 64 3.60 6.15 7.89
N VAL A 65 3.93 5.52 9.01
CA VAL A 65 3.86 6.15 10.34
C VAL A 65 5.19 5.98 11.07
N GLY A 66 5.81 7.07 11.52
CA GLY A 66 7.16 7.00 12.06
C GLY A 66 7.62 8.14 12.95
N PHE A 67 8.09 7.84 14.16
CA PHE A 67 8.65 8.83 15.08
C PHE A 67 9.45 8.17 16.22
N PRO A 68 10.42 8.87 16.85
CA PRO A 68 10.91 10.22 16.52
C PRO A 68 12.02 10.20 15.44
N LEU A 69 11.98 11.12 14.48
CA LEU A 69 12.93 11.21 13.37
C LEU A 69 13.53 12.62 13.24
N SER A 70 14.82 12.74 12.94
CA SER A 70 15.48 14.05 12.78
C SER A 70 15.35 14.63 11.37
N ASN A 71 15.12 13.78 10.36
CA ASN A 71 15.04 14.15 8.95
C ASN A 71 13.63 13.95 8.36
N CYS A 72 12.59 14.34 9.10
CA CYS A 72 11.19 14.16 8.70
C CYS A 72 10.88 14.66 7.28
N ASP A 73 11.43 15.79 6.85
CA ASP A 73 11.16 16.35 5.53
C ASP A 73 11.74 15.51 4.38
N GLU A 74 12.93 14.94 4.58
CA GLU A 74 13.51 13.98 3.63
C GLU A 74 12.66 12.71 3.52
N ILE A 75 12.17 12.23 4.66
CA ILE A 75 11.32 11.04 4.74
C ILE A 75 9.97 11.30 4.07
N ARG A 76 9.34 12.45 4.30
CA ARG A 76 8.11 12.87 3.61
C ARG A 76 8.33 12.96 2.09
N LYS A 77 9.48 13.50 1.67
CA LYS A 77 9.83 13.59 0.25
C LYS A 77 9.97 12.21 -0.40
N VAL A 78 10.72 11.29 0.21
CA VAL A 78 10.86 9.91 -0.31
C VAL A 78 9.51 9.20 -0.35
N ALA A 79 8.70 9.32 0.70
CA ALA A 79 7.38 8.72 0.75
C ALA A 79 6.47 9.23 -0.38
N ALA A 80 6.48 10.54 -0.64
CA ALA A 80 5.74 11.14 -1.75
C ALA A 80 6.26 10.69 -3.13
N GLU A 81 7.58 10.68 -3.34
CA GLU A 81 8.20 10.23 -4.60
C GLU A 81 7.90 8.77 -4.91
N GLU A 82 7.86 7.92 -3.89
CA GLU A 82 7.51 6.50 -4.00
C GLU A 82 6.00 6.27 -3.81
N GLY A 83 5.16 7.31 -3.89
CA GLY A 83 3.69 7.26 -3.93
C GLY A 83 3.01 6.60 -2.72
N VAL A 84 3.53 6.84 -1.51
CA VAL A 84 2.84 6.52 -0.26
C VAL A 84 1.60 7.41 -0.12
N ASP A 85 0.45 6.81 0.15
CA ASP A 85 -0.86 7.50 0.16
C ASP A 85 -1.09 8.35 1.43
N PHE A 86 -0.50 7.94 2.55
CA PHE A 86 -0.57 8.66 3.82
C PHE A 86 0.76 8.61 4.55
N THR A 87 1.26 9.78 4.98
CA THR A 87 2.52 9.87 5.73
C THR A 87 2.32 10.67 7.00
N LEU A 88 2.62 10.04 8.15
CA LEU A 88 2.68 10.67 9.45
C LEU A 88 4.06 10.41 10.06
N VAL A 89 4.96 11.38 9.94
CA VAL A 89 6.26 11.34 10.61
C VAL A 89 6.46 12.58 11.47
N MET A 90 7.14 12.42 12.60
CA MET A 90 7.35 13.49 13.58
C MET A 90 8.75 13.43 14.21
N THR A 91 9.27 14.60 14.59
CA THR A 91 10.35 14.74 15.56
C THR A 91 9.85 14.47 16.98
N ASP A 92 10.74 14.33 17.95
CA ASP A 92 10.38 14.18 19.37
C ASP A 92 9.70 15.46 19.88
N GLU A 93 10.13 16.63 19.40
CA GLU A 93 9.52 17.91 19.74
C GLU A 93 8.06 17.99 19.24
N GLU A 94 7.82 17.67 17.96
CA GLU A 94 6.49 17.64 17.35
C GLU A 94 5.58 16.61 18.07
N ARG A 95 6.13 15.44 18.40
CA ARG A 95 5.45 14.39 19.17
C ARG A 95 5.01 14.89 20.54
N TRP A 96 5.86 15.64 21.24
CA TRP A 96 5.51 16.20 22.55
C TRP A 96 4.55 17.38 22.46
N ALA A 97 4.68 18.24 21.43
CA ALA A 97 3.71 19.31 21.16
C ALA A 97 2.31 18.71 20.92
N PHE A 98 2.22 17.63 20.15
CA PHE A 98 0.98 16.91 19.91
C PHE A 98 0.26 16.47 21.21
N VAL A 99 1.02 16.05 22.22
CA VAL A 99 0.49 15.63 23.53
C VAL A 99 0.17 16.81 24.45
N ARG A 100 1.05 17.81 24.53
CA ARG A 100 0.95 18.90 25.52
C ARG A 100 -0.16 19.90 25.20
N GLU A 101 -0.50 20.09 23.94
CA GLU A 101 -1.46 21.10 23.50
C GLU A 101 -2.92 20.64 23.60
N ARG A 102 -3.18 19.41 24.06
CA ARG A 102 -4.50 18.78 24.05
C ARG A 102 -4.97 18.39 25.44
N SER A 103 -6.29 18.48 25.66
CA SER A 103 -6.90 17.81 26.81
C SER A 103 -6.82 16.29 26.62
N GLY A 104 -6.91 15.52 27.72
CA GLY A 104 -6.87 14.07 27.65
C GLY A 104 -7.95 13.46 26.76
N ALA A 105 -9.15 14.06 26.74
CA ALA A 105 -10.26 13.62 25.89
C ALA A 105 -9.99 13.91 24.40
N ASP A 106 -9.44 15.09 24.09
CA ASP A 106 -9.11 15.47 22.71
C ASP A 106 -8.00 14.61 22.14
N LEU A 107 -6.97 14.32 22.95
CA LEU A 107 -5.87 13.43 22.56
C LEU A 107 -6.38 12.02 22.22
N LEU A 108 -7.30 11.48 23.02
CA LEU A 108 -7.90 10.17 22.75
C LEU A 108 -8.71 10.18 21.44
N ASN A 109 -9.53 11.21 21.23
CA ASN A 109 -10.35 11.35 20.02
C ASN A 109 -9.48 11.45 18.75
N ASP A 110 -8.41 12.25 18.79
CA ASP A 110 -7.48 12.39 17.68
C ASP A 110 -6.73 11.08 17.40
N LEU A 111 -6.30 10.38 18.44
CA LEU A 111 -5.66 9.07 18.29
C LEU A 111 -6.61 8.05 17.64
N MET A 112 -7.88 8.00 18.06
CA MET A 112 -8.88 7.11 17.46
C MET A 112 -9.11 7.43 15.98
N ARG A 113 -9.14 8.71 15.60
CA ARG A 113 -9.27 9.14 14.20
C ARG A 113 -8.04 8.77 13.37
N LEU A 114 -6.85 8.92 13.93
CA LEU A 114 -5.60 8.51 13.28
C LEU A 114 -5.56 7.00 13.05
N ILE A 115 -5.89 6.20 14.06
CA ILE A 115 -5.97 4.73 13.95
C ILE A 115 -6.98 4.35 12.87
N ALA A 116 -8.19 4.92 12.90
CA ALA A 116 -9.22 4.66 11.89
C ALA A 116 -8.81 5.08 10.48
N THR A 117 -7.93 6.08 10.35
CA THR A 117 -7.37 6.51 9.06
C THR A 117 -6.33 5.51 8.55
N VAL A 118 -5.36 5.14 9.38
CA VAL A 118 -4.29 4.20 9.02
C VAL A 118 -4.82 2.81 8.69
N ARG A 119 -5.89 2.37 9.36
CA ARG A 119 -6.53 1.06 9.09
C ARG A 119 -7.22 0.95 7.71
N LYS A 120 -7.41 2.05 6.99
CA LYS A 120 -7.95 2.02 5.61
C LYS A 120 -6.91 1.57 4.58
N TYR A 121 -5.64 1.50 4.98
CA TYR A 121 -4.54 1.15 4.10
C TYR A 121 -4.26 -0.35 4.18
N GLU A 122 -4.05 -0.97 3.01
CA GLU A 122 -3.75 -2.40 2.89
C GLU A 122 -2.35 -2.72 3.42
N LYS A 123 -1.44 -1.74 3.32
CA LYS A 123 -0.03 -1.83 3.65
C LYS A 123 0.37 -0.69 4.57
N VAL A 124 1.12 -0.99 5.63
CA VAL A 124 1.56 0.01 6.60
C VAL A 124 3.05 -0.17 6.92
N ILE A 125 3.84 0.88 6.75
CA ILE A 125 5.22 0.96 7.20
C ILE A 125 5.23 1.66 8.55
N LEU A 126 5.77 0.99 9.58
CA LEU A 126 5.90 1.53 10.92
C LEU A 126 7.38 1.77 11.26
N ILE A 127 7.71 2.97 11.73
CA ILE A 127 9.06 3.34 12.18
C ILE A 127 9.01 3.70 13.66
N GLY A 128 9.84 3.06 14.48
CA GLY A 128 9.87 3.35 15.91
C GLY A 128 10.78 2.40 16.69
N SER A 129 10.69 2.47 18.02
CA SER A 129 11.40 1.51 18.87
C SER A 129 10.75 0.12 18.87
N ASP A 130 11.55 -0.89 19.13
CA ASP A 130 11.15 -2.29 19.34
C ASP A 130 9.78 -2.48 20.01
N LYS A 131 9.59 -2.04 21.26
CA LYS A 131 8.34 -2.25 22.01
C LYS A 131 7.16 -1.44 21.48
N ARG A 132 7.41 -0.24 20.95
CA ARG A 132 6.34 0.63 20.42
C ARG A 132 5.79 0.10 19.12
N LEU A 133 6.65 -0.47 18.28
CA LEU A 133 6.25 -1.11 17.03
C LEU A 133 5.29 -2.28 17.29
N GLU A 134 5.54 -3.10 18.31
CA GLU A 134 4.64 -4.20 18.69
C GLU A 134 3.25 -3.70 19.12
N ILE A 135 3.20 -2.60 19.89
CA ILE A 135 1.93 -1.98 20.28
C ILE A 135 1.19 -1.45 19.04
N MET A 136 1.89 -0.75 18.14
CA MET A 136 1.31 -0.18 16.93
C MET A 136 0.79 -1.24 15.98
N LYS A 137 1.52 -2.36 15.80
CA LYS A 137 1.05 -3.53 15.03
C LYS A 137 -0.28 -4.06 15.58
N GLY A 138 -0.40 -4.16 16.91
CA GLY A 138 -1.61 -4.66 17.57
C GLY A 138 -2.86 -3.79 17.37
N LEU A 139 -2.70 -2.55 16.89
CA LEU A 139 -3.82 -1.64 16.56
C LEU A 139 -4.33 -1.80 15.12
N LEU A 140 -3.60 -2.52 14.27
CA LEU A 140 -3.93 -2.73 12.86
C LEU A 140 -4.75 -4.02 12.67
N ASP A 141 -5.44 -4.10 11.53
CA ASP A 141 -6.23 -5.28 11.20
C ASP A 141 -5.32 -6.46 10.83
N LYS A 142 -5.77 -7.69 11.12
CA LYS A 142 -4.99 -8.91 10.83
C LYS A 142 -4.63 -9.08 9.35
N GLY A 143 -5.40 -8.47 8.45
CA GLY A 143 -5.17 -8.49 7.00
C GLY A 143 -4.28 -7.35 6.49
N THR A 144 -3.86 -6.42 7.35
CA THR A 144 -2.93 -5.35 6.98
C THR A 144 -1.52 -5.92 6.87
N GLU A 145 -0.88 -5.72 5.72
CA GLU A 145 0.53 -6.05 5.53
C GLU A 145 1.39 -4.99 6.23
N VAL A 146 2.23 -5.39 7.17
CA VAL A 146 3.02 -4.45 7.99
C VAL A 146 4.51 -4.69 7.80
N SER A 147 5.23 -3.64 7.40
CA SER A 147 6.70 -3.61 7.46
C SER A 147 7.16 -2.70 8.59
N THR A 148 8.23 -3.08 9.29
CA THR A 148 8.73 -2.30 10.43
C THR A 148 10.19 -1.96 10.31
N ILE A 149 10.52 -0.70 10.61
CA ILE A 149 11.88 -0.18 10.67
C ILE A 149 12.16 0.17 12.13
N VAL A 150 13.00 -0.66 12.77
CA VAL A 150 13.39 -0.45 14.17
C VAL A 150 14.50 0.60 14.23
N ILE A 151 14.24 1.73 14.88
CA ILE A 151 15.20 2.85 15.02
C ILE A 151 15.79 2.96 16.43
N GLY A 152 15.42 2.07 17.35
CA GLY A 152 15.97 2.08 18.71
C GLY A 152 15.26 1.14 19.68
N ARG A 153 15.66 1.20 20.95
CA ARG A 153 15.01 0.48 22.05
C ARG A 153 14.17 1.44 22.90
N SER A 154 13.04 0.96 23.39
CA SER A 154 12.18 1.73 24.30
C SER A 154 12.76 1.77 25.73
N PRO A 155 12.75 2.93 26.42
CA PRO A 155 12.32 4.24 25.93
C PRO A 155 13.39 4.91 25.05
N MET A 156 12.96 5.58 23.99
CA MET A 156 13.86 6.40 23.17
C MET A 156 14.06 7.78 23.79
N THR A 157 15.25 8.34 23.64
CA THR A 157 15.58 9.71 24.04
C THR A 157 16.18 10.43 22.85
N GLY A 158 15.41 11.37 22.28
CA GLY A 158 15.80 12.14 21.10
C GLY A 158 15.49 11.50 19.75
N ASP A 159 15.70 12.29 18.71
CA ASP A 159 15.45 11.95 17.31
C ASP A 159 16.50 11.01 16.73
N VAL A 160 16.08 10.17 15.77
CA VAL A 160 16.97 9.29 15.02
C VAL A 160 16.97 9.68 13.55
N TYR A 161 18.16 9.77 12.95
CA TYR A 161 18.27 9.94 11.51
C TYR A 161 17.97 8.62 10.80
N LEU A 162 16.99 8.60 9.91
CA LEU A 162 16.67 7.44 9.08
C LEU A 162 17.25 7.64 7.69
N ASN A 163 18.04 6.68 7.19
CA ASN A 163 18.53 6.72 5.82
C ASN A 163 17.36 6.72 4.80
N PRO A 164 17.18 7.78 4.00
CA PRO A 164 16.09 7.86 3.03
C PRO A 164 16.14 6.76 1.96
N GLN A 165 17.34 6.28 1.61
CA GLN A 165 17.49 5.20 0.64
C GLN A 165 16.99 3.86 1.19
N SER A 166 17.23 3.59 2.47
CA SER A 166 16.70 2.37 3.12
C SER A 166 15.17 2.39 3.19
N LEU A 167 14.55 3.56 3.42
CA LEU A 167 13.09 3.68 3.34
C LEU A 167 12.58 3.41 1.91
N ARG A 168 13.28 3.93 0.90
CA ARG A 168 12.92 3.73 -0.51
C ARG A 168 12.88 2.24 -0.87
N GLU A 169 13.88 1.49 -0.42
CA GLU A 169 13.96 0.03 -0.62
C GLU A 169 12.76 -0.68 0.01
N VAL A 170 12.44 -0.35 1.27
CA VAL A 170 11.27 -0.91 1.97
C VAL A 170 9.96 -0.61 1.24
N ILE A 171 9.76 0.63 0.77
CA ILE A 171 8.53 1.00 0.03
C ILE A 171 8.42 0.18 -1.27
N ARG A 172 9.53 -0.02 -1.98
CA ARG A 172 9.53 -0.79 -3.24
C ARG A 172 9.27 -2.27 -3.02
N GLU A 173 9.90 -2.87 -2.00
CA GLU A 173 9.64 -4.25 -1.61
C GLU A 173 8.16 -4.46 -1.24
N MET A 174 7.58 -3.52 -0.48
CA MET A 174 6.17 -3.58 -0.14
C MET A 174 5.25 -3.39 -1.35
N ARG A 175 5.66 -2.68 -2.41
CA ARG A 175 4.81 -2.48 -3.59
C ARG A 175 4.72 -3.72 -4.48
N GLY A 176 5.79 -4.50 -4.57
CA GLY A 176 5.91 -5.64 -5.48
C GLY A 176 6.35 -5.22 -6.89
#